data_AF-A0A1B6GKX8-F1
#
_entry.id   AF-A0A1B6GKX8-F1
#
_cell.length_a   1.000
_cell.length_b   1.000
_cell.length_c   1.000
_cell.angle_alpha   90.00
_cell.angle_beta   90.00
_cell.angle_gamma   90.00
#
_symmetry.space_group_name_H-M   'P 1'
#
loop_
_entity.id
_entity.type
_entity.pdbx_description
1 polymer ?
#
loop_
_entity_poly.entity_id
_entity_poly.type
_entity_poly.pdbx_seq_one_letter_code
_entity_poly.pdbx_strand_id
1 'polypeptide(L)'
;VKAYCGIPFCQPKPCLVATANVGSHYNKYHSVFSLLPSNTTSIDFSVRLWNPEEWKDGELRLALSSVPLPSTGSYMRTQKTGIEIVISNYKSGITPGNDEKSDWYIEPRLLSGTHWQDLELAWSDDFISLKMKGKSLYVFTK
;
A
#
# COMPACT_ATOMS: atom_id res chain seq x y z
N VAL A 1 -35.98 -20.77 6.86
CA VAL A 1 -35.06 -19.61 6.80
C VAL A 1 -33.69 -20.08 7.27
N LYS A 2 -32.71 -20.26 6.38
CA LYS A 2 -31.35 -20.68 6.76
C LYS A 2 -30.49 -19.43 6.87
N ALA A 3 -30.18 -19.03 8.09
CA ALA A 3 -29.21 -17.96 8.36
C ALA A 3 -27.80 -18.57 8.43
N TYR A 4 -26.82 -17.89 7.84
CA TYR A 4 -25.42 -18.28 7.91
C TYR A 4 -24.91 -18.07 9.34
N CYS A 5 -24.38 -19.12 9.96
CA CYS A 5 -23.70 -19.03 11.25
C CYS A 5 -22.48 -18.12 11.10
N GLY A 6 -22.46 -17.00 11.85
CA GLY A 6 -21.28 -16.18 12.03
C GLY A 6 -20.21 -17.01 12.73
N ILE A 7 -19.23 -17.49 11.96
CA ILE A 7 -18.04 -18.13 12.51
C ILE A 7 -17.27 -17.02 13.24
N PRO A 8 -17.12 -17.08 14.58
CA PRO A 8 -16.34 -16.10 15.29
C PRO A 8 -14.87 -16.35 14.95
N PHE A 9 -14.21 -15.36 14.33
CA PHE A 9 -12.76 -15.39 14.19
C PHE A 9 -12.16 -15.28 15.60
N CYS A 10 -11.51 -16.34 16.10
CA CYS A 10 -10.97 -16.43 17.46
C CYS A 10 -9.79 -15.49 17.78
N GLN A 11 -9.48 -14.55 16.89
CA GLN A 11 -8.54 -13.47 17.16
C GLN A 11 -9.09 -12.23 16.46
N PRO A 12 -9.20 -11.07 17.14
CA PRO A 12 -9.46 -9.82 16.45
C PRO A 12 -8.28 -9.59 15.51
N LYS A 13 -8.44 -10.01 14.25
CA LYS A 13 -7.52 -9.62 13.19
C LYS A 13 -7.49 -8.10 13.17
N PRO A 14 -6.32 -7.46 12.99
CA PRO A 14 -6.26 -6.01 12.88
C PRO A 14 -7.32 -5.60 11.84
N CYS A 15 -8.27 -4.77 12.28
CA CYS A 15 -9.44 -4.43 11.47
C CYS A 15 -8.95 -3.74 10.19
N LEU A 16 -8.94 -4.49 9.08
CA LEU A 16 -8.72 -3.95 7.76
C LEU A 16 -9.99 -3.18 7.39
N VAL A 17 -9.94 -1.85 7.50
CA VAL A 17 -11.03 -1.00 7.03
C VAL A 17 -10.79 -0.76 5.54
N ALA A 18 -11.50 -1.49 4.70
CA ALA A 18 -11.52 -1.25 3.26
C ALA A 18 -12.56 -0.18 2.94
N THR A 19 -12.15 0.97 2.41
CA THR A 19 -13.06 1.94 1.83
C THR A 19 -12.96 1.87 0.32
N ALA A 20 -14.09 1.55 -0.31
CA ALA A 20 -14.29 1.80 -1.73
C ALA A 20 -14.98 3.17 -1.83
N ASN A 21 -14.51 4.05 -2.70
CA ASN A 21 -15.23 5.28 -2.98
C ASN A 21 -16.46 4.94 -3.84
N VAL A 22 -17.64 4.79 -3.21
CA VAL A 22 -18.91 4.39 -3.87
C VAL A 22 -19.63 5.59 -4.50
N GLY A 23 -18.88 6.61 -4.92
CA GLY A 23 -19.39 7.85 -5.52
C GLY A 23 -19.16 7.90 -7.03
N SER A 24 -20.20 7.60 -7.81
CA SER A 24 -20.33 7.80 -9.26
C SER A 24 -19.46 6.93 -10.19
N HIS A 25 -20.11 5.93 -10.82
CA HIS A 25 -19.81 5.25 -12.09
C HIS A 25 -18.41 4.70 -12.44
N TYR A 26 -17.37 4.93 -11.64
CA TYR A 26 -16.03 4.38 -11.86
C TYR A 26 -15.37 4.10 -10.51
N ASN A 27 -15.50 2.87 -10.01
CA ASN A 27 -14.74 2.39 -8.85
C ASN A 27 -13.24 2.34 -9.20
N LYS A 28 -12.53 3.47 -9.09
CA LYS A 28 -11.10 3.54 -9.46
C LYS A 28 -10.12 3.33 -8.31
N TYR A 29 -10.56 3.43 -7.06
CA TYR A 29 -9.66 3.38 -5.91
C TYR A 29 -10.24 2.55 -4.76
N HIS A 30 -9.43 1.62 -4.26
CA HIS A 30 -9.69 0.83 -3.06
C HIS A 30 -8.61 1.15 -2.03
N SER A 31 -9.01 1.66 -0.87
CA SER A 31 -8.09 1.96 0.23
C SER A 31 -8.31 0.98 1.36
N VAL A 32 -7.24 0.50 1.98
CA VAL A 32 -7.30 -0.38 3.16
C VAL A 32 -6.43 0.22 4.25
N PHE A 33 -6.98 0.35 5.46
CA PHE A 33 -6.29 0.91 6.61
C PHE A 33 -6.10 -0.14 7.70
N SER A 34 -4.93 -0.14 8.34
CA SER A 34 -4.59 -1.00 9.47
C SER A 34 -3.67 -0.27 10.43
N LEU A 35 -3.81 -0.56 11.72
CA LEU A 35 -2.88 -0.10 12.74
C LEU A 35 -1.79 -1.14 12.94
N LEU A 36 -0.53 -0.71 12.85
CA LEU A 36 0.62 -1.56 13.08
C LEU A 36 1.05 -1.48 14.56
N PRO A 37 1.41 -2.61 15.19
CA PRO A 37 2.10 -2.61 16.47
C PRO A 37 3.35 -1.72 16.47
N SER A 38 3.67 -1.12 17.61
CA SER A 38 4.81 -0.18 17.74
C SER A 38 6.18 -0.82 17.49
N ASN A 39 6.28 -2.15 17.59
CA ASN A 39 7.51 -2.92 17.34
C ASN A 39 7.57 -3.52 15.93
N THR A 40 6.64 -3.19 15.04
CA THR A 40 6.64 -3.69 13.66
C THR A 40 7.74 -2.99 12.86
N THR A 41 8.63 -3.79 12.27
CA THR A 41 9.69 -3.33 11.36
C THR A 41 9.47 -3.82 9.92
N SER A 42 8.52 -4.73 9.71
CA SER A 42 8.12 -5.19 8.40
C SER A 42 6.66 -5.64 8.33
N ILE A 43 6.08 -5.60 7.14
CA ILE A 43 4.77 -6.14 6.81
C ILE A 43 4.84 -6.96 5.53
N ASP A 44 4.14 -8.08 5.53
CA ASP A 44 3.94 -8.92 4.35
C ASP A 44 2.51 -8.74 3.85
N PHE A 45 2.35 -8.54 2.54
CA PHE A 45 1.04 -8.41 1.92
C PHE A 45 1.09 -8.86 0.46
N SER A 46 -0.04 -9.31 -0.06
CA SER A 46 -0.16 -9.75 -1.44
C SER A 46 -1.14 -8.85 -2.19
N VAL A 47 -0.77 -8.45 -3.41
CA VAL A 47 -1.63 -7.62 -4.26
C VAL A 47 -1.81 -8.25 -5.63
N ARG A 48 -2.95 -7.97 -6.25
CA ARG A 48 -3.25 -8.35 -7.63
C ARG A 48 -4.13 -7.27 -8.26
N LEU A 49 -3.89 -6.97 -9.53
CA LEU A 49 -4.81 -6.14 -10.30
C LEU A 49 -6.10 -6.91 -10.56
N TRP A 50 -7.23 -6.37 -10.13
CA TRP A 50 -8.53 -6.99 -10.36
C TRP A 50 -8.90 -6.99 -11.85
N ASN A 51 -8.68 -5.87 -12.54
CA ASN A 51 -8.88 -5.74 -13.98
C ASN A 51 -7.52 -5.74 -14.72
N PRO A 52 -7.12 -6.84 -15.39
CA PRO A 52 -5.85 -6.92 -16.11
C PRO A 52 -5.76 -5.98 -17.31
N GLU A 53 -6.89 -5.56 -17.89
CA GLU A 53 -6.90 -4.66 -19.05
C GLU A 53 -6.41 -3.25 -18.69
N GLU A 54 -6.60 -2.85 -17.43
CA GLU A 54 -6.18 -1.57 -16.87
C GLU A 54 -4.74 -1.61 -16.31
N TRP A 55 -3.92 -2.59 -16.71
CA TRP A 55 -2.56 -2.73 -16.18
C TRP A 55 -1.68 -1.48 -16.36
N LYS A 56 -1.96 -0.66 -17.37
CA LYS A 56 -1.24 0.60 -17.59
C LYS A 56 -1.53 1.62 -16.49
N ASP A 57 -2.79 1.71 -16.09
CA ASP A 57 -3.26 2.69 -15.10
C ASP A 57 -3.22 2.12 -13.67
N GLY A 58 -2.84 0.85 -13.53
CA GLY A 58 -2.67 0.17 -12.26
C GLY A 58 -1.60 0.85 -11.38
N GLU A 59 -2.02 1.27 -10.20
CA GLU A 59 -1.17 1.90 -9.21
C GLU A 59 -1.48 1.36 -7.81
N LEU A 60 -0.43 1.10 -7.05
CA LEU A 60 -0.47 0.77 -5.63
C LEU A 60 0.18 1.90 -4.87
N ARG A 61 -0.54 2.45 -3.89
CA ARG A 61 -0.03 3.45 -2.96
C ARG A 61 0.00 2.90 -1.56
N LEU A 62 1.15 2.99 -0.92
CA LEU A 62 1.35 2.59 0.48
C LEU A 62 1.62 3.85 1.30
N ALA A 63 0.73 4.13 2.23
CA ALA A 63 0.81 5.25 3.14
C ALA A 63 1.24 4.76 4.52
N LEU A 64 2.40 5.21 4.99
CA LEU A 64 2.86 4.95 6.36
C LEU A 64 2.80 6.26 7.15
N SER A 65 2.02 6.27 8.23
CA SER A 65 1.75 7.44 9.04
C SER A 65 2.12 7.19 10.50
N SER A 66 2.73 8.18 11.15
CA SER A 66 2.97 8.18 12.60
C SER A 66 1.70 8.49 13.41
N VAL A 67 0.68 9.05 12.77
CA VAL A 67 -0.63 9.34 13.39
C VAL A 67 -1.68 8.32 12.94
N PRO A 68 -2.53 7.81 13.85
CA PRO A 68 -3.56 6.81 13.55
C PRO A 68 -4.80 7.46 12.90
N LEU A 69 -4.60 8.26 11.86
CA LEU A 69 -5.65 8.96 11.13
C LEU A 69 -5.64 8.47 9.67
N PRO A 70 -6.76 7.88 9.18
CA PRO A 70 -6.92 7.61 7.76
C PRO A 70 -6.83 8.93 6.99
N SER A 71 -5.85 9.06 6.10
CA SER A 71 -5.63 10.30 5.36
C SER A 71 -4.99 10.05 4.01
N THR A 72 -5.03 11.07 3.15
CA THR A 72 -4.40 11.03 1.82
C THR A 72 -2.90 11.33 1.91
N GLY A 73 -2.13 10.86 0.93
CA GLY A 73 -0.70 11.21 0.82
C GLY A 73 -0.44 12.72 0.80
N SER A 74 -1.31 13.50 0.16
CA SER A 74 -1.23 14.97 0.18
C SER A 74 -1.33 15.56 1.59
N TYR A 75 -2.27 15.07 2.39
CA TYR A 75 -2.45 15.56 3.76
C TYR A 75 -1.30 15.14 4.67
N MET A 76 -0.83 13.88 4.56
CA MET A 76 0.34 13.41 5.32
C MET A 76 1.59 14.24 5.01
N ARG A 77 1.77 14.66 3.76
CA ARG A 77 2.85 15.57 3.35
C ARG A 77 2.67 16.95 3.98
N THR A 78 1.50 17.56 3.86
CA THR A 78 1.24 18.87 4.46
C THR A 78 1.49 18.88 5.97
N GLN A 79 1.14 17.79 6.66
CA GLN A 79 1.30 17.67 8.11
C GLN A 79 2.67 17.10 8.54
N LYS A 80 3.51 16.65 7.59
CA LYS A 80 4.79 15.97 7.87
C LYS A 80 4.64 14.76 8.79
N THR A 81 3.53 14.03 8.67
CA THR A 81 3.17 12.92 9.57
C THR A 81 3.41 11.54 8.97
N GLY A 82 4.08 11.43 7.83
CA GLY A 82 4.25 10.13 7.17
C GLY A 82 4.98 10.19 5.85
N ILE A 83 4.90 9.08 5.11
CA ILE A 83 5.48 8.91 3.77
C ILE A 83 4.46 8.20 2.88
N GLU A 84 4.59 8.42 1.57
CA GLU A 84 3.82 7.69 0.56
C GLU A 84 4.78 6.99 -0.41
N ILE A 85 4.61 5.68 -0.57
CA ILE A 85 5.31 4.88 -1.58
C ILE A 85 4.31 4.65 -2.71
N VAL A 86 4.70 5.01 -3.93
CA VAL A 86 3.87 4.84 -5.12
C VAL A 86 4.54 3.84 -6.05
N ILE A 87 3.80 2.79 -6.40
CA ILE A 87 4.26 1.72 -7.27
C ILE A 87 3.27 1.63 -8.44
N SER A 88 3.79 1.79 -9.65
CA SER A 88 3.01 1.60 -10.86
C SER A 88 3.77 0.70 -11.83
N ASN A 89 3.12 0.31 -12.92
CA ASN A 89 3.80 -0.45 -13.96
C ASN A 89 4.76 0.39 -14.83
N TYR A 90 4.92 1.68 -14.57
CA TYR A 90 5.80 2.58 -15.31
C TYR A 90 6.91 3.20 -14.46
N LYS A 91 6.59 3.55 -13.22
CA LYS A 91 7.50 4.16 -12.25
C LYS A 91 7.15 3.72 -10.84
N SER A 92 8.18 3.61 -10.01
CA SER A 92 8.03 3.32 -8.59
C SER A 92 8.89 4.31 -7.82
N GLY A 93 8.41 4.85 -6.70
CA GLY A 93 9.14 5.88 -5.98
C GLY A 93 8.61 6.12 -4.57
N ILE A 94 9.39 6.86 -3.79
CA ILE A 94 8.99 7.36 -2.48
C ILE A 94 8.73 8.86 -2.58
N THR A 95 7.67 9.31 -1.92
CA THR A 95 7.44 10.73 -1.68
C THR A 95 7.47 10.96 -0.17
N PRO A 96 8.56 11.55 0.38
CA PRO A 96 8.66 11.87 1.79
C PRO A 96 7.56 12.85 2.22
N GLY A 97 7.14 12.79 3.48
CA GLY A 97 6.22 13.76 4.07
C GLY A 97 6.79 15.18 4.17
N ASN A 98 8.11 15.33 4.09
CA ASN A 98 8.83 16.57 4.42
C ASN A 98 9.54 17.21 3.23
N ASP A 99 9.51 16.61 2.04
CA ASP A 99 10.33 17.05 0.91
C ASP A 99 9.56 17.11 -0.41
N GLU A 100 9.89 18.11 -1.24
CA GLU A 100 9.30 18.27 -2.59
C GLU A 100 9.98 17.38 -3.63
N LYS A 101 11.18 16.88 -3.31
CA LYS A 101 11.93 15.97 -4.19
C LYS A 101 11.48 14.53 -3.93
N SER A 102 10.89 13.95 -4.96
CA SER A 102 10.48 12.55 -4.96
C SER A 102 11.51 11.74 -5.73
N ASP A 103 12.03 10.69 -5.09
CA ASP A 103 12.98 9.78 -5.71
C ASP A 103 12.19 8.73 -6.50
N TRP A 104 12.04 9.00 -7.80
CA TRP A 104 11.38 8.10 -8.74
C TRP A 104 12.41 7.22 -9.42
N TYR A 105 12.18 5.91 -9.32
CA TYR A 105 12.93 4.88 -10.03
C TYR A 105 12.04 4.31 -11.14
N ILE A 106 12.62 4.16 -12.33
CA ILE A 106 11.96 3.50 -13.46
C ILE A 106 12.24 2.01 -13.35
N GLU A 107 11.35 1.27 -12.68
CA GLU A 107 11.28 -0.18 -12.78
C GLU A 107 9.83 -0.61 -13.03
N PRO A 108 9.52 -1.10 -14.24
CA PRO A 108 8.16 -1.47 -14.60
C PRO A 108 7.80 -2.90 -14.16
N ARG A 109 6.48 -3.17 -14.07
CA ARG A 109 5.82 -4.51 -13.97
C ARG A 109 5.62 -5.13 -12.60
N LEU A 110 5.38 -4.34 -11.55
CA LEU A 110 5.05 -4.92 -10.25
C LEU A 110 3.60 -5.42 -10.17
N LEU A 111 2.66 -4.78 -10.88
CA LEU A 111 1.24 -5.08 -10.76
C LEU A 111 0.79 -5.98 -11.92
N SER A 112 0.32 -7.18 -11.58
CA SER A 112 -0.18 -8.18 -12.53
C SER A 112 -1.63 -8.53 -12.24
N GLY A 113 -2.42 -8.72 -13.30
CA GLY A 113 -3.78 -9.23 -13.21
C GLY A 113 -3.87 -10.75 -13.27
N THR A 114 -2.78 -11.47 -13.60
CA THR A 114 -2.78 -12.93 -13.76
C THR A 114 -2.22 -13.66 -12.56
N HIS A 115 -1.40 -13.01 -11.73
CA HIS A 115 -0.73 -13.60 -10.59
C HIS A 115 -0.83 -12.68 -9.36
N TRP A 116 -0.87 -13.27 -8.18
CA TRP A 116 -0.67 -12.54 -6.93
C TRP A 116 0.80 -12.20 -6.77
N GLN A 117 1.05 -10.99 -6.30
CA GLN A 117 2.39 -10.45 -6.08
C GLN A 117 2.60 -10.33 -4.58
N ASP A 118 3.43 -11.21 -4.04
CA ASP A 118 3.80 -11.21 -2.63
C ASP A 118 4.88 -10.15 -2.39
N LEU A 119 4.59 -9.21 -1.50
CA LEU A 119 5.42 -8.06 -1.18
C LEU A 119 5.76 -8.06 0.31
N GLU A 120 7.01 -7.73 0.62
CA GLU A 120 7.51 -7.46 1.97
C GLU A 120 7.96 -5.99 1.99
N LEU A 121 7.28 -5.17 2.79
CA LEU A 121 7.71 -3.80 3.09
C LEU A 121 8.41 -3.83 4.44
N ALA A 122 9.69 -3.46 4.48
CA ALA A 122 10.51 -3.42 5.68
C ALA A 122 11.16 -2.05 5.84
N TRP A 123 11.29 -1.56 7.07
CA TRP A 123 11.90 -0.27 7.38
C TRP A 123 12.87 -0.37 8.55
N SER A 124 13.87 0.50 8.50
CA SER A 124 14.83 0.75 9.56
C SER A 124 14.92 2.25 9.85
N ASP A 125 15.88 2.67 10.67
CA ASP A 125 16.11 4.08 10.95
C ASP A 125 16.52 4.87 9.70
N ASP A 126 17.28 4.25 8.78
CA ASP A 126 17.90 4.95 7.64
C ASP A 126 17.22 4.69 6.28
N PHE A 127 16.55 3.55 6.12
CA PHE A 127 15.99 3.16 4.83
C PHE A 127 14.65 2.45 4.94
N ILE A 128 13.94 2.45 3.82
CA ILE A 128 12.71 1.71 3.62
C ILE A 128 12.89 0.86 2.39
N SER A 129 12.51 -0.41 2.49
CA SER A 129 12.68 -1.37 1.42
C SER A 129 11.39 -2.08 1.09
N LEU A 130 11.16 -2.27 -0.20
CA LEU A 130 10.08 -3.09 -0.72
C LEU A 130 10.68 -4.23 -1.52
N LYS A 131 10.45 -5.45 -1.06
CA LYS A 131 10.87 -6.68 -1.76
C LYS A 131 9.67 -7.33 -2.38
N MET A 132 9.84 -7.88 -3.57
CA MET A 132 8.88 -8.78 -4.18
C MET A 132 9.45 -10.20 -4.16
N LYS A 133 8.61 -11.17 -3.79
CA LYS A 133 9.05 -12.57 -3.67
C LYS A 133 9.51 -13.09 -5.03
N GLY A 134 10.81 -13.39 -5.13
CA GLY A 134 11.42 -13.95 -6.33
C GLY A 134 12.04 -12.96 -7.32
N LYS A 135 11.91 -11.63 -7.14
CA LYS A 135 12.56 -10.58 -7.98
C LYS A 135 12.54 -9.19 -7.31
N SER A 136 13.52 -8.35 -7.63
CA SER A 136 13.67 -6.91 -7.30
C SER A 136 13.46 -6.50 -5.83
N LEU A 137 14.51 -5.90 -5.26
CA LEU A 137 14.49 -5.21 -3.97
C LEU A 137 14.60 -3.72 -4.27
N TYR A 138 13.56 -2.96 -3.94
CA TYR A 138 13.59 -1.51 -4.00
C TYR A 138 14.01 -0.97 -2.65
N VAL A 139 15.03 -0.13 -2.62
CA VAL A 139 15.48 0.57 -1.41
C VAL A 139 15.31 2.06 -1.62
N PHE A 140 14.60 2.67 -0.69
CA PHE A 140 14.35 4.10 -0.62
C PHE A 140 15.07 4.64 0.61
N THR A 141 15.78 5.76 0.46
CA THR A 141 16.41 6.48 1.57
C THR A 141 15.46 7.54 2.12
N LYS A 142 15.49 7.78 3.43
CA LYS A 142 14.65 8.80 4.09
C LYS A 142 15.14 10.22 3.86
#